data_AF-A0A7V2V9D6-F1
#
_entry.id   AF-A0A7V2V9D6-F1
#
_cell.length_a   1.000
_cell.length_b   1.000
_cell.length_c   1.000
_cell.angle_alpha   90.00
_cell.angle_beta   90.00
_cell.angle_gamma   90.00
#
_symmetry.space_group_name_H-M   'P 1'
#
loop_
_entity.id
_entity.type
_entity.pdbx_description
1 polymer ?
#
loop_
_entity_poly.entity_id
_entity_poly.type
_entity_poly.pdbx_seq_one_letter_code
_entity_poly.pdbx_strand_id
1 'polypeptide(L)'
;MGKYLKYIEFFVLCFIFLWTSACNYQKNAEPTDLVLPTPNLTMTALFEPLLTQHASQTPVGGTPEVTLNVETTEIQITSTREATPTEYPTEPPTEQPTDTPLPTISYAGPGMRSGESLLALHIKNAPNIDGYLGDWNNEASKYSLSYVVYGKSNWKNDNDLSATVMVGWDRQYLYIGARVKDDVFAQNQMKGKLYLGDSIEILMDTDVPDDFYLPSLNWDDFQLGISPGNNSISLKPEAYLWYPVGIRGQKANVQIAQVRTNNGYHIEAAIPWVVFNITPYAGQHFGFAFSVSDNDSLGDAVQESMISNIKNRSLLDPTTWGDLTLGN
;
A
#
# COMPACT_ATOMS: atom_id res chain seq x y z
N MET A 1 -60.63 42.46 -22.36
CA MET A 1 -59.28 42.66 -22.94
C MET A 1 -58.25 43.18 -21.92
N GLY A 2 -58.39 42.84 -20.61
CA GLY A 2 -57.52 43.38 -19.54
C GLY A 2 -56.92 42.32 -18.60
N LYS A 3 -57.01 41.03 -18.95
CA LYS A 3 -56.42 39.92 -18.16
C LYS A 3 -55.24 39.22 -18.84
N TYR A 4 -54.98 39.49 -20.13
CA TYR A 4 -53.84 38.95 -20.87
C TYR A 4 -52.60 39.85 -20.86
N LEU A 5 -52.74 41.13 -20.47
CA LEU A 5 -51.61 42.08 -20.42
C LEU A 5 -50.74 41.93 -19.15
N LYS A 6 -51.29 41.39 -18.05
CA LYS A 6 -50.56 41.19 -16.79
C LYS A 6 -49.67 39.93 -16.76
N TYR A 7 -49.87 38.98 -17.68
CA TYR A 7 -49.02 37.78 -17.77
C TYR A 7 -47.78 37.98 -18.65
N ILE A 8 -47.77 39.01 -19.51
CA ILE A 8 -46.63 39.32 -20.38
C ILE A 8 -45.59 40.15 -19.63
N GLU A 9 -45.99 41.05 -18.73
CA GLU A 9 -45.04 41.83 -17.90
C GLU A 9 -44.33 40.98 -16.84
N PHE A 10 -44.94 39.88 -16.36
CA PHE A 10 -44.29 38.98 -15.40
C PHE A 10 -43.29 38.02 -16.06
N PHE A 11 -43.50 37.67 -17.33
CA PHE A 11 -42.59 36.78 -18.07
C PHE A 11 -41.35 37.50 -18.63
N VAL A 12 -41.44 38.81 -18.89
CA VAL A 12 -40.32 39.61 -19.40
C VAL A 12 -39.37 40.04 -18.27
N LEU A 13 -39.82 40.13 -17.01
CA LEU A 13 -38.96 40.49 -15.88
C LEU A 13 -38.09 39.32 -15.36
N CYS A 14 -38.45 38.06 -15.64
CA CYS A 14 -37.64 36.89 -15.24
C CYS A 14 -36.52 36.55 -16.25
N PHE A 15 -36.60 37.05 -17.49
CA PHE A 15 -35.59 36.77 -18.53
C PHE A 15 -34.43 37.79 -18.59
N ILE A 16 -34.48 38.87 -17.80
CA ILE A 16 -33.45 39.93 -17.79
C ILE A 16 -32.47 39.77 -16.60
N PHE A 17 -32.66 38.78 -15.72
CA PHE A 17 -31.77 38.51 -14.57
C PHE A 17 -30.86 37.29 -14.73
N LEU A 18 -30.60 36.86 -15.97
CA LEU A 18 -29.73 35.71 -16.27
C LEU A 18 -28.57 36.05 -17.21
N TRP A 19 -28.16 37.32 -17.25
CA TRP A 19 -27.05 37.80 -18.09
C TRP A 19 -26.08 38.72 -17.32
N THR A 20 -25.53 38.26 -16.19
CA THR A 20 -24.25 38.74 -15.67
C THR A 20 -23.52 37.66 -14.88
N SER A 21 -22.55 36.99 -15.49
CA SER A 21 -21.32 36.45 -14.88
C SER A 21 -20.61 35.57 -15.93
N ALA A 22 -20.24 36.17 -17.06
CA ALA A 22 -19.26 35.57 -17.96
C ALA A 22 -17.86 35.97 -17.50
N CYS A 23 -17.12 34.95 -17.04
CA CYS A 23 -15.68 34.76 -17.13
C CYS A 23 -14.78 36.00 -17.19
N ASN A 24 -14.12 36.30 -16.07
CA ASN A 24 -12.72 36.70 -16.05
C ASN A 24 -12.08 36.15 -14.77
N TYR A 25 -11.89 34.84 -14.74
CA TYR A 25 -10.95 34.21 -13.82
C TYR A 25 -9.75 33.79 -14.66
N GLN A 26 -8.67 34.57 -14.59
CA GLN A 26 -7.35 34.08 -14.95
C GLN A 26 -7.12 32.85 -14.07
N LYS A 27 -7.19 31.68 -14.69
CA LYS A 27 -6.71 30.43 -14.11
C LYS A 27 -5.23 30.65 -13.87
N ASN A 28 -4.86 31.01 -12.64
CA ASN A 28 -3.49 30.85 -12.19
C ASN A 28 -3.12 29.41 -12.55
N ALA A 29 -2.05 29.23 -13.33
CA ALA A 29 -1.52 27.91 -13.60
C ALA A 29 -1.34 27.23 -12.25
N GLU A 30 -2.10 26.16 -11.99
CA GLU A 30 -1.80 25.26 -10.90
C GLU A 30 -0.34 24.86 -11.06
N PRO A 31 0.47 24.89 -9.98
CA PRO A 31 1.81 24.34 -10.08
C PRO A 31 1.67 22.93 -10.62
N THR A 32 2.41 22.64 -11.68
CA THR A 32 2.47 21.29 -12.23
C THR A 32 2.88 20.36 -11.09
N ASP A 33 1.92 19.59 -10.58
CA ASP A 33 2.20 18.51 -9.65
C ASP A 33 3.19 17.59 -10.37
N LEU A 34 4.44 17.63 -9.91
CA LEU A 34 5.43 16.62 -10.24
C LEU A 34 4.92 15.31 -9.65
N VAL A 35 4.09 14.60 -10.41
CA VAL A 35 3.77 13.20 -10.15
C VAL A 35 5.05 12.41 -10.40
N LEU A 36 5.86 12.24 -9.35
CA LEU A 36 6.93 11.26 -9.34
C LEU A 36 6.29 9.87 -9.55
N PRO A 37 6.84 9.02 -10.42
CA PRO A 37 6.27 7.72 -10.72
C PRO A 37 6.28 6.86 -9.45
N THR A 38 5.08 6.62 -8.92
CA THR A 38 4.56 5.39 -8.30
C THR A 38 5.59 4.40 -7.74
N PRO A 39 6.54 4.72 -6.86
CA PRO A 39 7.63 3.77 -6.65
C PRO A 39 7.18 2.57 -5.80
N ASN A 40 6.12 2.70 -5.01
CA ASN A 40 5.81 1.74 -3.97
C ASN A 40 4.32 1.42 -3.81
N LEU A 41 3.45 1.70 -4.78
CA LEU A 41 2.02 1.36 -4.61
C LEU A 41 1.75 -0.16 -4.71
N THR A 42 2.63 -0.95 -5.32
CA THR A 42 2.51 -2.41 -5.41
C THR A 42 3.89 -3.06 -5.50
N MET A 43 3.95 -4.40 -5.41
CA MET A 43 5.18 -5.13 -5.74
C MET A 43 5.60 -4.93 -7.20
N THR A 44 4.66 -4.90 -8.14
CA THR A 44 4.97 -4.66 -9.56
C THR A 44 5.67 -3.33 -9.73
N ALA A 45 5.13 -2.26 -9.13
CA ALA A 45 5.72 -0.93 -9.17
C ALA A 45 7.15 -0.88 -8.58
N LEU A 46 7.43 -1.67 -7.54
CA LEU A 46 8.76 -1.79 -6.93
C LEU A 46 9.78 -2.52 -7.82
N PHE A 47 9.32 -3.42 -8.68
CA PHE A 47 10.16 -4.23 -9.56
C PHE A 47 10.09 -3.80 -11.03
N GLU A 48 9.33 -2.75 -11.36
CA GLU A 48 9.31 -2.17 -12.69
C GLU A 48 10.73 -1.68 -13.05
N PRO A 49 11.33 -2.16 -14.15
CA PRO A 49 12.57 -1.58 -14.63
C PRO A 49 12.29 -0.10 -14.96
N LEU A 50 13.13 0.80 -14.44
CA LEU A 50 13.05 2.26 -14.61
C LEU A 50 13.25 2.66 -16.10
N LEU A 51 12.36 2.24 -16.98
CA LEU A 51 12.43 2.41 -18.44
C LEU A 51 11.58 3.60 -18.88
N THR A 52 11.77 4.77 -18.25
CA THR A 52 11.17 6.02 -18.77
C THR A 52 11.93 7.30 -18.43
N GLN A 53 13.25 7.23 -18.28
CA GLN A 53 14.11 8.35 -18.64
C GLN A 53 15.34 7.79 -19.33
N HIS A 54 15.35 7.86 -20.65
CA HIS A 54 16.47 8.15 -21.56
C HIS A 54 16.02 7.71 -22.95
N ALA A 55 15.37 8.64 -23.65
CA ALA A 55 15.14 8.48 -25.08
C ALA A 55 16.50 8.49 -25.80
N SER A 56 16.81 7.36 -26.42
CA SER A 56 17.49 7.21 -27.72
C SER A 56 18.75 8.07 -27.97
N GLN A 57 19.92 7.46 -27.76
CA GLN A 57 21.07 7.66 -28.66
C GLN A 57 21.67 6.31 -29.01
N THR A 58 21.72 6.04 -30.32
CA THR A 58 22.28 4.87 -31.02
C THR A 58 23.71 4.55 -30.55
N PRO A 59 24.13 3.27 -30.49
CA PRO A 59 25.47 2.92 -30.02
C PRO A 59 26.53 3.26 -31.07
N VAL A 60 27.51 4.08 -30.69
CA VAL A 60 28.81 4.14 -31.37
C VAL A 60 29.82 3.49 -30.45
N GLY A 61 30.49 2.48 -30.98
CA GLY A 61 31.48 1.68 -30.27
C GLY A 61 32.66 2.51 -29.76
N GLY A 62 33.22 2.01 -28.67
CA GLY A 62 34.44 2.53 -28.08
C GLY A 62 34.55 1.99 -26.66
N THR A 63 35.37 0.96 -26.49
CA THR A 63 35.86 0.53 -25.18
C THR A 63 36.68 1.66 -24.57
N PRO A 64 36.51 1.99 -23.29
CA PRO A 64 37.61 2.50 -22.52
C PRO A 64 37.86 1.58 -21.32
N GLU A 65 39.07 1.05 -21.33
CA GLU A 65 39.79 0.47 -20.21
C GLU A 65 39.93 1.54 -19.11
N VAL A 66 39.40 1.26 -17.92
CA VAL A 66 39.56 2.14 -16.74
C VAL A 66 40.74 1.62 -15.93
N THR A 67 41.91 2.23 -16.12
CA THR A 67 43.06 2.09 -15.23
C THR A 67 42.80 2.89 -13.94
N LEU A 68 42.80 2.20 -12.79
CA LEU A 68 42.85 2.84 -11.47
C LEU A 68 44.24 3.44 -11.24
N ASN A 69 44.32 4.77 -11.19
CA ASN A 69 45.49 5.47 -10.69
C ASN A 69 45.30 5.71 -9.18
N VAL A 70 46.01 4.94 -8.36
CA VAL A 70 46.16 5.21 -6.92
C VAL A 70 47.36 6.16 -6.78
N GLU A 71 47.08 7.41 -6.44
CA GLU A 71 48.10 8.41 -6.12
C GLU A 71 48.43 8.31 -4.63
N THR A 72 49.53 7.63 -4.31
CA THR A 72 50.15 7.62 -2.97
C THR A 72 51.05 8.84 -2.82
N THR A 73 50.65 9.77 -1.94
CA THR A 73 51.51 10.88 -1.53
C THR A 73 52.37 10.46 -0.35
N GLU A 74 53.65 10.19 -0.60
CA GLU A 74 54.69 10.06 0.44
C GLU A 74 54.97 11.44 1.07
N ILE A 75 54.91 11.53 2.40
CA ILE A 75 55.33 12.70 3.15
C ILE A 75 56.77 12.49 3.61
N GLN A 76 57.68 13.35 3.15
CA GLN A 76 59.07 13.38 3.58
C GLN A 76 59.21 13.84 5.04
N ILE A 77 60.01 13.12 5.81
CA ILE A 77 60.33 13.42 7.20
C ILE A 77 61.60 14.27 7.23
N THR A 78 61.49 15.53 7.67
CA THR A 78 62.64 16.42 7.87
C THR A 78 62.90 16.57 9.37
N SER A 79 64.07 16.08 9.81
CA SER A 79 64.59 16.21 11.18
C SER A 79 64.86 17.68 11.54
N THR A 80 64.26 18.18 12.62
CA THR A 80 64.63 19.48 13.22
C THR A 80 64.74 19.40 14.74
N ARG A 81 65.99 19.59 15.18
CA ARG A 81 66.56 20.09 16.45
C ARG A 81 65.74 20.01 17.76
N GLU A 82 66.39 19.34 18.72
CA GLU A 82 66.12 19.29 20.16
C GLU A 82 66.09 20.69 20.80
N ALA A 83 65.00 20.98 21.52
CA ALA A 83 64.81 22.21 22.30
C ALA A 83 64.80 21.89 23.81
N THR A 84 65.56 22.71 24.55
CA THR A 84 65.72 22.77 26.01
C THR A 84 64.36 22.93 26.73
N PRO A 85 64.16 22.34 27.93
CA PRO A 85 62.88 22.42 28.63
C PRO A 85 62.72 23.79 29.28
N THR A 86 61.72 24.54 28.81
CA THR A 86 61.18 25.72 29.50
C THR A 86 59.99 25.25 30.34
N GLU A 87 60.00 25.54 31.65
CA GLU A 87 58.85 25.27 32.54
C GLU A 87 57.63 26.04 32.04
N TYR A 88 56.58 25.30 31.66
CA TYR A 88 55.27 25.84 31.34
C TYR A 88 54.41 25.99 32.61
N PRO A 89 53.63 27.06 32.75
CA PRO A 89 52.63 27.17 33.81
C PRO A 89 51.57 26.08 33.63
N THR A 90 51.15 25.44 34.73
CA THR A 90 50.09 24.43 34.75
C THR A 90 48.80 25.02 34.17
N GLU A 91 48.34 24.50 33.02
CA GLU A 91 47.03 24.83 32.48
C GLU A 91 45.93 24.30 33.42
N PRO A 92 44.86 25.07 33.66
CA PRO A 92 43.70 24.59 34.41
C PRO A 92 43.07 23.40 33.67
N PRO A 93 42.40 22.48 34.39
CA PRO A 93 41.85 21.28 33.79
C PRO A 93 40.89 21.64 32.65
N THR A 94 41.19 21.16 31.44
CA THR A 94 40.27 21.22 30.32
C THR A 94 39.03 20.39 30.68
N GLU A 95 37.87 21.02 30.76
CA GLU A 95 36.61 20.29 30.91
C GLU A 95 36.47 19.33 29.72
N GLN A 96 36.49 18.03 30.00
CA GLN A 96 36.24 17.00 29.00
C GLN A 96 34.82 17.24 28.44
N PRO A 97 34.63 17.31 27.12
CA PRO A 97 33.29 17.49 26.56
C PRO A 97 32.42 16.33 27.07
N THR A 98 31.38 16.68 27.83
CA THR A 98 30.33 15.74 28.20
C THR A 98 29.66 15.31 26.91
N ASP A 99 29.69 14.01 26.58
CA ASP A 99 28.91 13.43 25.50
C ASP A 99 27.44 13.79 25.71
N THR A 100 26.98 14.83 25.02
CA THR A 100 25.58 15.19 24.99
C THR A 100 24.91 14.10 24.17
N PRO A 101 24.01 13.28 24.75
CA PRO A 101 23.33 12.24 24.00
C PRO A 101 22.64 12.90 22.81
N LEU A 102 22.91 12.39 21.61
CA LEU A 102 22.21 12.81 20.40
C LEU A 102 20.70 12.62 20.63
N PRO A 103 19.85 13.57 20.17
CA PRO A 103 18.41 13.42 20.29
C PRO A 103 17.99 12.09 19.65
N THR A 104 17.33 11.23 20.43
CA THR A 104 16.72 10.01 19.91
C THR A 104 15.47 10.42 19.12
N ILE A 105 15.44 10.11 17.83
CA ILE A 105 14.24 10.29 17.02
C ILE A 105 13.20 9.30 17.54
N SER A 106 12.04 9.80 17.97
CA SER A 106 10.90 8.99 18.37
C SER A 106 9.87 9.00 17.25
N TYR A 107 9.40 7.81 16.86
CA TYR A 107 8.31 7.65 15.90
C TYR A 107 6.97 7.32 16.56
N ALA A 108 6.95 7.17 17.88
CA ALA A 108 5.73 6.88 18.63
C ALA A 108 4.68 7.99 18.50
N GLY A 109 3.41 7.60 18.53
CA GLY A 109 2.28 8.51 18.34
C GLY A 109 1.00 7.99 19.00
N PRO A 110 -0.18 8.53 18.63
CA PRO A 110 -1.46 8.01 19.12
C PRO A 110 -1.68 6.57 18.62
N GLY A 111 -2.60 5.84 19.26
CA GLY A 111 -2.83 4.44 18.92
C GLY A 111 -3.68 4.18 17.67
N MET A 112 -4.03 5.20 16.87
CA MET A 112 -4.88 5.08 15.68
C MET A 112 -4.58 6.21 14.70
N ARG A 113 -4.45 5.90 13.41
CA ARG A 113 -4.14 6.89 12.37
C ARG A 113 -5.41 7.62 11.92
N SER A 114 -5.22 8.74 11.22
CA SER A 114 -6.33 9.45 10.58
C SER A 114 -6.55 8.85 9.19
N GLY A 115 -7.51 7.94 9.05
CA GLY A 115 -7.80 7.26 7.78
C GLY A 115 -9.16 6.55 7.77
N GLU A 116 -9.39 5.77 6.71
CA GLU A 116 -10.52 4.83 6.66
C GLU A 116 -10.30 3.75 7.73
N SER A 117 -11.27 3.57 8.62
CA SER A 117 -11.19 2.62 9.72
C SER A 117 -12.20 1.50 9.53
N LEU A 118 -11.70 0.27 9.51
CA LEU A 118 -12.49 -0.94 9.42
C LEU A 118 -12.76 -1.48 10.82
N LEU A 119 -13.94 -2.05 11.00
CA LEU A 119 -14.35 -2.75 12.20
C LEU A 119 -14.53 -4.23 11.84
N ALA A 120 -13.67 -5.11 12.35
CA ALA A 120 -13.93 -6.56 12.30
C ALA A 120 -14.78 -6.93 13.51
N LEU A 121 -16.02 -7.36 13.32
CA LEU A 121 -16.84 -7.85 14.43
C LEU A 121 -16.44 -9.27 14.83
N HIS A 122 -16.60 -9.59 16.12
CA HIS A 122 -16.33 -10.94 16.61
C HIS A 122 -17.40 -11.90 16.09
N ILE A 123 -16.99 -12.90 15.33
CA ILE A 123 -17.85 -13.95 14.77
C ILE A 123 -18.02 -15.06 15.81
N LYS A 124 -19.27 -15.36 16.18
CA LYS A 124 -19.61 -16.45 17.10
C LYS A 124 -19.65 -17.79 16.39
N ASN A 125 -20.13 -17.79 15.14
CA ASN A 125 -20.22 -18.97 14.30
C ASN A 125 -19.26 -18.80 13.13
N ALA A 126 -18.09 -19.41 13.22
CA ALA A 126 -17.07 -19.34 12.17
C ALA A 126 -17.67 -19.71 10.79
N PRO A 127 -17.38 -18.94 9.73
CA PRO A 127 -17.82 -19.28 8.39
C PRO A 127 -17.19 -20.59 7.92
N ASN A 128 -17.92 -21.35 7.12
CA ASN A 128 -17.34 -22.50 6.43
C ASN A 128 -16.53 -21.98 5.25
N ILE A 129 -15.21 -22.20 5.27
CA ILE A 129 -14.34 -21.77 4.18
C ILE A 129 -14.53 -22.70 2.98
N ASP A 130 -15.56 -22.43 2.18
CA ASP A 130 -15.97 -23.26 1.04
C ASP A 130 -16.19 -22.48 -0.28
N GLY A 131 -15.99 -21.16 -0.24
CA GLY A 131 -16.13 -20.22 -1.34
C GLY A 131 -17.53 -19.61 -1.46
N TYR A 132 -18.49 -20.01 -0.62
CA TYR A 132 -19.85 -19.49 -0.60
C TYR A 132 -20.08 -18.48 0.54
N LEU A 133 -20.17 -17.19 0.19
CA LEU A 133 -20.35 -16.08 1.14
C LEU A 133 -21.75 -15.98 1.81
N GLY A 134 -22.53 -17.07 1.83
CA GLY A 134 -23.92 -17.08 2.31
C GLY A 134 -24.04 -16.92 3.83
N ASP A 135 -23.12 -17.55 4.56
CA ASP A 135 -23.05 -17.60 6.03
C ASP A 135 -22.39 -16.37 6.67
N TRP A 136 -21.71 -15.52 5.88
CA TRP A 136 -21.10 -14.26 6.35
C TRP A 136 -22.09 -13.14 6.69
N ASN A 137 -23.32 -13.23 6.19
CA ASN A 137 -24.15 -12.04 5.96
C ASN A 137 -24.64 -11.30 7.22
N ASN A 138 -24.54 -11.90 8.41
CA ASN A 138 -25.12 -11.34 9.64
C ASN A 138 -24.10 -10.98 10.73
N GLU A 139 -22.85 -11.45 10.64
CA GLU A 139 -21.85 -11.25 11.69
C GLU A 139 -20.60 -10.51 11.21
N ALA A 140 -20.30 -10.49 9.90
CA ALA A 140 -19.14 -9.80 9.35
C ALA A 140 -19.47 -8.38 8.85
N SER A 141 -18.52 -7.46 9.04
CA SER A 141 -18.59 -6.10 8.49
C SER A 141 -18.26 -6.10 7.00
N LYS A 142 -18.86 -5.20 6.23
CA LYS A 142 -18.75 -5.15 4.76
C LYS A 142 -18.24 -3.80 4.29
N TYR A 143 -17.27 -3.83 3.38
CA TYR A 143 -16.62 -2.64 2.83
C TYR A 143 -16.43 -2.76 1.32
N SER A 144 -16.73 -1.70 0.59
CA SER A 144 -16.49 -1.63 -0.85
C SER A 144 -15.08 -1.10 -1.12
N LEU A 145 -14.39 -1.72 -2.08
CA LEU A 145 -13.13 -1.21 -2.61
C LEU A 145 -13.42 -0.42 -3.88
N SER A 146 -13.01 0.85 -3.89
CA SER A 146 -13.32 1.79 -4.98
C SER A 146 -12.14 2.61 -5.46
N TYR A 147 -11.01 2.58 -4.75
CA TYR A 147 -9.83 3.36 -5.13
C TYR A 147 -8.89 2.52 -5.97
N VAL A 148 -8.70 2.90 -7.23
CA VAL A 148 -7.65 2.31 -8.07
C VAL A 148 -6.32 2.92 -7.66
N VAL A 149 -5.45 2.09 -7.08
CA VAL A 149 -4.15 2.49 -6.52
C VAL A 149 -2.98 2.07 -7.40
N TYR A 150 -3.21 1.30 -8.45
CA TYR A 150 -2.20 0.99 -9.46
C TYR A 150 -2.86 0.72 -10.82
N GLY A 151 -2.17 1.04 -11.91
CA GLY A 151 -2.66 0.70 -13.25
C GLY A 151 -3.95 1.40 -13.67
N LYS A 152 -4.17 2.66 -13.25
CA LYS A 152 -5.43 3.39 -13.52
C LYS A 152 -5.79 3.47 -15.02
N SER A 153 -4.80 3.47 -15.90
CA SER A 153 -5.01 3.47 -17.35
C SER A 153 -5.54 2.14 -17.90
N ASN A 154 -5.30 1.04 -17.19
CA ASN A 154 -5.76 -0.30 -17.55
C ASN A 154 -7.15 -0.57 -16.97
N TRP A 155 -7.45 -0.01 -15.79
CA TRP A 155 -8.77 -0.10 -15.17
C TRP A 155 -9.83 0.68 -15.97
N LYS A 156 -10.86 0.00 -16.48
CA LYS A 156 -11.90 0.58 -17.35
C LYS A 156 -13.09 1.12 -16.55
N ASN A 157 -13.68 0.32 -15.66
CA ASN A 157 -14.85 0.67 -14.84
C ASN A 157 -15.13 -0.43 -13.78
N ASP A 158 -16.18 -0.30 -12.97
CA ASP A 158 -16.49 -1.29 -11.93
C ASP A 158 -16.78 -2.72 -12.44
N ASN A 159 -17.11 -2.89 -13.73
CA ASN A 159 -17.26 -4.23 -14.32
C ASN A 159 -15.92 -4.90 -14.62
N ASP A 160 -14.90 -4.08 -14.83
CA ASP A 160 -13.51 -4.47 -15.06
C ASP A 160 -12.91 -4.99 -13.76
N LEU A 161 -12.94 -4.16 -12.71
CA LEU A 161 -12.56 -4.59 -11.37
C LEU A 161 -13.32 -3.79 -10.31
N SER A 162 -14.04 -4.49 -9.44
CA SER A 162 -14.58 -3.94 -8.19
C SER A 162 -14.72 -5.04 -7.15
N ALA A 163 -14.71 -4.69 -5.86
CA ALA A 163 -14.85 -5.69 -4.81
C ALA A 163 -15.68 -5.19 -3.62
N THR A 164 -16.37 -6.13 -2.97
CA THR A 164 -16.88 -5.96 -1.62
C THR A 164 -16.21 -6.99 -0.74
N VAL A 165 -15.58 -6.51 0.33
CA VAL A 165 -14.84 -7.32 1.30
C VAL A 165 -15.65 -7.42 2.57
N MET A 166 -15.63 -8.61 3.16
CA MET A 166 -16.22 -8.98 4.42
C MET A 166 -15.07 -9.28 5.39
N VAL A 167 -15.14 -8.70 6.59
CA VAL A 167 -14.13 -8.92 7.62
C VAL A 167 -14.80 -9.23 8.95
N GLY A 168 -14.27 -10.23 9.64
CA GLY A 168 -14.63 -10.56 11.01
C GLY A 168 -13.52 -11.36 11.66
N TRP A 169 -13.66 -11.66 12.94
CA TRP A 169 -12.59 -12.36 13.66
C TRP A 169 -13.13 -13.26 14.76
N ASP A 170 -12.30 -14.22 15.18
CA ASP A 170 -12.42 -14.88 16.47
C ASP A 170 -11.03 -15.04 17.09
N ARG A 171 -10.93 -15.79 18.19
CA ARG A 171 -9.66 -16.02 18.88
C ARG A 171 -8.62 -16.79 18.07
N GLN A 172 -9.02 -17.48 17.00
CA GLN A 172 -8.16 -18.33 16.18
C GLN A 172 -7.80 -17.66 14.86
N TYR A 173 -8.75 -16.97 14.22
CA TYR A 173 -8.59 -16.46 12.86
C TYR A 173 -9.05 -15.02 12.70
N LEU A 174 -8.36 -14.30 11.81
CA LEU A 174 -8.94 -13.22 11.04
C LEU A 174 -9.64 -13.84 9.82
N TYR A 175 -10.92 -13.55 9.65
CA TYR A 175 -11.71 -14.03 8.53
C TYR A 175 -11.85 -12.93 7.48
N ILE A 176 -11.52 -13.27 6.24
CA ILE A 176 -11.70 -12.41 5.07
C ILE A 176 -12.57 -13.14 4.04
N GLY A 177 -13.65 -12.50 3.62
CA GLY A 177 -14.45 -12.92 2.47
C GLY A 177 -14.44 -11.80 1.43
N ALA A 178 -14.39 -12.10 0.15
CA ALA A 178 -14.46 -11.09 -0.89
C ALA A 178 -15.35 -11.54 -2.04
N ARG A 179 -16.29 -10.67 -2.42
CA ARG A 179 -16.97 -10.74 -3.71
C ARG A 179 -16.22 -9.82 -4.66
N VAL A 180 -15.49 -10.41 -5.59
CA VAL A 180 -14.74 -9.70 -6.63
C VAL A 180 -15.52 -9.78 -7.94
N LYS A 181 -15.73 -8.61 -8.54
CA LYS A 181 -16.18 -8.48 -9.91
C LYS A 181 -14.95 -8.23 -10.77
N ASP A 182 -14.86 -9.00 -11.84
CA ASP A 182 -13.68 -9.11 -12.69
C ASP A 182 -14.17 -9.69 -14.04
N ASP A 183 -13.90 -9.00 -15.15
CA ASP A 183 -14.34 -9.40 -16.49
C ASP A 183 -13.44 -10.46 -17.12
N VAL A 184 -12.15 -10.51 -16.79
CA VAL A 184 -11.21 -11.53 -17.24
C VAL A 184 -10.28 -11.98 -16.11
N PHE A 185 -10.52 -13.20 -15.64
CA PHE A 185 -9.65 -13.78 -14.64
C PHE A 185 -8.44 -14.51 -15.21
N ALA A 186 -7.24 -14.04 -14.87
CA ALA A 186 -5.96 -14.70 -15.04
C ALA A 186 -5.17 -14.81 -13.73
N GLN A 187 -5.10 -16.03 -13.19
CA GLN A 187 -4.13 -16.40 -12.17
C GLN A 187 -3.24 -17.55 -12.67
N ASN A 188 -2.01 -17.21 -13.05
CA ASN A 188 -1.03 -18.14 -13.61
C ASN A 188 0.29 -18.20 -12.81
N GLN A 189 0.40 -17.42 -11.73
CA GLN A 189 1.57 -17.36 -10.86
C GLN A 189 1.31 -18.00 -9.50
N MET A 190 2.41 -18.17 -8.76
CA MET A 190 2.38 -18.70 -7.41
C MET A 190 3.49 -18.08 -6.54
N LYS A 191 3.41 -18.32 -5.23
CA LYS A 191 4.40 -17.92 -4.22
C LYS A 191 4.66 -16.42 -4.28
N GLY A 192 5.94 -16.02 -4.25
CA GLY A 192 6.35 -14.64 -4.29
C GLY A 192 5.95 -13.86 -5.54
N LYS A 193 5.44 -14.53 -6.58
CA LYS A 193 4.94 -13.92 -7.83
C LYS A 193 3.42 -13.89 -7.94
N LEU A 194 2.66 -14.38 -6.95
CA LEU A 194 1.20 -14.48 -7.06
C LEU A 194 0.50 -13.14 -7.33
N TYR A 195 1.17 -12.02 -6.99
CA TYR A 195 0.69 -10.66 -7.21
C TYR A 195 0.59 -10.26 -8.70
N LEU A 196 1.21 -11.03 -9.61
CA LEU A 196 1.16 -10.85 -11.05
C LEU A 196 -0.06 -11.52 -11.71
N GLY A 197 -1.09 -11.82 -10.92
CA GLY A 197 -2.37 -12.34 -11.38
C GLY A 197 -3.46 -11.94 -10.39
N ASP A 198 -4.69 -12.37 -10.65
CA ASP A 198 -5.80 -12.06 -9.77
C ASP A 198 -5.58 -12.62 -8.38
N SER A 199 -5.56 -11.72 -7.41
CA SER A 199 -5.21 -12.02 -6.03
C SER A 199 -5.70 -10.93 -5.11
N ILE A 200 -5.83 -11.26 -3.82
CA ILE A 200 -6.09 -10.27 -2.79
C ILE A 200 -4.82 -10.05 -1.96
N GLU A 201 -4.67 -8.86 -1.40
CA GLU A 201 -3.54 -8.47 -0.58
C GLU A 201 -4.02 -7.79 0.71
N ILE A 202 -3.36 -8.13 1.82
CA ILE A 202 -3.55 -7.52 3.12
C ILE A 202 -2.22 -6.92 3.56
N LEU A 203 -2.26 -5.64 3.94
CA LEU A 203 -1.22 -4.98 4.69
C LEU A 203 -1.68 -4.86 6.14
N MET A 204 -0.79 -5.16 7.09
CA MET A 204 -1.08 -5.08 8.50
C MET A 204 0.14 -4.57 9.27
N ASP A 205 -0.03 -3.47 9.97
CA ASP A 205 0.92 -2.93 10.95
C ASP A 205 0.38 -3.33 12.33
N THR A 206 1.22 -4.02 13.10
CA THR A 206 0.80 -4.62 14.38
C THR A 206 1.20 -3.82 15.61
N ASP A 207 1.97 -2.74 15.45
CA ASP A 207 2.44 -1.88 16.55
C ASP A 207 2.41 -0.37 16.23
N VAL A 208 1.30 0.06 15.62
CA VAL A 208 0.97 1.48 15.31
C VAL A 208 1.41 2.50 16.38
N PRO A 209 1.21 2.30 17.71
CA PRO A 209 1.60 3.30 18.69
C PRO A 209 3.11 3.56 18.77
N ASP A 210 3.94 2.54 18.58
CA ASP A 210 5.39 2.61 18.78
C ASP A 210 6.13 3.20 17.56
N ASP A 211 5.59 3.02 16.35
CA ASP A 211 6.16 3.54 15.11
C ASP A 211 5.18 4.36 14.24
N PHE A 212 4.17 4.94 14.89
CA PHE A 212 3.11 5.75 14.29
C PHE A 212 3.52 6.65 13.12
N TYR A 213 4.66 7.35 13.27
CA TYR A 213 5.21 8.31 12.31
C TYR A 213 6.33 7.74 11.42
N LEU A 214 6.62 6.44 11.45
CA LEU A 214 7.69 5.80 10.68
C LEU A 214 7.21 5.45 9.27
N PRO A 215 7.68 6.14 8.21
CA PRO A 215 7.21 5.91 6.84
C PRO A 215 8.03 4.81 6.14
N SER A 216 8.26 3.70 6.83
CA SER A 216 9.07 2.58 6.32
C SER A 216 8.69 1.27 7.00
N LEU A 217 8.59 0.20 6.20
CA LEU A 217 8.35 -1.14 6.73
C LEU A 217 9.42 -1.59 7.72
N ASN A 218 8.99 -2.25 8.79
CA ASN A 218 9.85 -2.84 9.79
C ASN A 218 9.49 -4.33 10.06
N TRP A 219 9.69 -4.82 11.29
CA TRP A 219 9.47 -6.23 11.66
C TRP A 219 8.03 -6.55 12.10
N ASP A 220 7.21 -5.54 12.39
CA ASP A 220 5.82 -5.68 12.81
C ASP A 220 4.82 -5.28 11.70
N ASP A 221 5.35 -4.90 10.54
CA ASP A 221 4.62 -4.73 9.28
C ASP A 221 4.57 -6.01 8.43
N PHE A 222 3.36 -6.40 8.05
CA PHE A 222 3.07 -7.61 7.29
C PHE A 222 2.45 -7.29 5.93
N GLN A 223 2.90 -8.00 4.90
CA GLN A 223 2.26 -8.04 3.58
C GLN A 223 1.93 -9.49 3.25
N LEU A 224 0.64 -9.82 3.26
CA LEU A 224 0.12 -11.14 2.95
C LEU A 224 -0.67 -11.10 1.64
N GLY A 225 -0.30 -11.94 0.69
CA GLY A 225 -1.07 -12.16 -0.54
C GLY A 225 -1.81 -13.48 -0.47
N ILE A 226 -3.01 -13.51 -1.02
CA ILE A 226 -3.83 -14.70 -1.11
C ILE A 226 -4.30 -14.84 -2.55
N SER A 227 -3.97 -15.98 -3.14
CA SER A 227 -4.36 -16.34 -4.49
C SER A 227 -5.54 -17.31 -4.45
N PRO A 228 -6.60 -17.10 -5.25
CA PRO A 228 -7.64 -18.10 -5.48
C PRO A 228 -7.14 -19.32 -6.28
N GLY A 229 -5.91 -19.30 -6.80
CA GLY A 229 -5.44 -20.27 -7.78
C GLY A 229 -6.25 -20.17 -9.08
N ASN A 230 -6.33 -21.24 -9.87
CA ASN A 230 -7.11 -21.22 -11.12
C ASN A 230 -7.92 -22.48 -11.40
N ASN A 231 -8.30 -23.21 -10.35
CA ASN A 231 -8.95 -24.52 -10.41
C ASN A 231 -8.12 -25.63 -11.10
N SER A 232 -6.91 -25.35 -11.60
CA SER A 232 -5.97 -26.40 -12.02
C SER A 232 -5.41 -27.13 -10.80
N ILE A 233 -5.14 -28.43 -10.97
CA ILE A 233 -4.45 -29.25 -9.96
C ILE A 233 -3.07 -28.68 -9.61
N SER A 234 -2.44 -27.98 -10.56
CA SER A 234 -1.10 -27.39 -10.40
C SER A 234 -1.08 -26.02 -9.71
N LEU A 235 -2.20 -25.29 -9.71
CA LEU A 235 -2.31 -23.93 -9.16
C LEU A 235 -3.53 -23.88 -8.24
N LYS A 236 -3.33 -24.43 -7.05
CA LYS A 236 -4.29 -24.41 -5.94
C LYS A 236 -4.30 -23.04 -5.26
N PRO A 237 -5.39 -22.69 -4.55
CA PRO A 237 -5.37 -21.54 -3.68
C PRO A 237 -4.18 -21.58 -2.71
N GLU A 238 -3.55 -20.43 -2.47
CA GLU A 238 -2.42 -20.32 -1.55
C GLU A 238 -2.34 -18.93 -0.91
N ALA A 239 -1.64 -18.85 0.22
CA ALA A 239 -1.23 -17.61 0.82
C ALA A 239 0.30 -17.52 0.84
N TYR A 240 0.83 -16.33 0.57
CA TYR A 240 2.26 -16.04 0.60
C TYR A 240 2.51 -14.74 1.36
N LEU A 241 3.41 -14.80 2.35
CA LEU A 241 3.83 -13.63 3.11
C LEU A 241 5.13 -13.08 2.52
N TRP A 242 5.15 -11.81 2.16
CA TRP A 242 6.34 -11.12 1.64
C TRP A 242 7.09 -10.35 2.72
N TYR A 243 6.35 -9.61 3.56
CA TYR A 243 6.88 -8.89 4.71
C TYR A 243 6.31 -9.45 6.02
N PRO A 244 7.10 -9.46 7.10
CA PRO A 244 8.50 -9.06 7.14
C PRO A 244 9.42 -10.09 6.47
N VAL A 245 10.49 -9.60 5.81
CA VAL A 245 11.35 -10.41 4.92
C VAL A 245 11.94 -11.64 5.64
N GLY A 246 12.23 -11.52 6.93
CA GLY A 246 12.84 -12.58 7.74
C GLY A 246 11.96 -13.83 7.92
N ILE A 247 10.64 -13.71 7.75
CA ILE A 247 9.68 -14.82 7.87
C ILE A 247 8.84 -15.04 6.61
N ARG A 248 9.32 -14.50 5.47
CA ARG A 248 8.68 -14.62 4.17
C ARG A 248 8.48 -16.09 3.76
N GLY A 249 7.42 -16.35 3.02
CA GLY A 249 7.15 -17.69 2.48
C GLY A 249 5.67 -18.04 2.44
N GLN A 250 5.38 -19.23 1.92
CA GLN A 250 4.03 -19.77 1.87
C GLN A 250 3.47 -19.97 3.29
N LYS A 251 2.19 -19.64 3.49
CA LYS A 251 1.46 -19.82 4.74
C LYS A 251 0.40 -20.89 4.57
N ALA A 252 0.85 -22.16 4.56
CA ALA A 252 0.02 -23.32 4.25
C ALA A 252 -1.11 -23.59 5.27
N ASN A 253 -1.09 -22.94 6.43
CA ASN A 253 -2.12 -23.01 7.47
C ASN A 253 -3.25 -21.99 7.27
N VAL A 254 -3.14 -21.08 6.30
CA VAL A 254 -4.28 -20.25 5.87
C VAL A 254 -5.25 -21.14 5.11
N GLN A 255 -6.49 -21.24 5.60
CA GLN A 255 -7.54 -21.97 4.91
C GLN A 255 -8.11 -21.06 3.84
N ILE A 256 -8.23 -21.54 2.60
CA ILE A 256 -8.68 -20.73 1.47
C ILE A 256 -9.63 -21.57 0.63
N ALA A 257 -10.75 -20.96 0.27
CA ALA A 257 -11.68 -21.51 -0.71
C ALA A 257 -12.15 -20.40 -1.65
N GLN A 258 -12.57 -20.80 -2.85
CA GLN A 258 -13.08 -19.87 -3.85
C GLN A 258 -14.11 -20.54 -4.73
N VAL A 259 -14.99 -19.71 -5.29
CA VAL A 259 -15.94 -20.10 -6.32
C VAL A 259 -15.86 -19.08 -7.45
N ARG A 260 -15.75 -19.58 -8.69
CA ARG A 260 -15.91 -18.76 -9.89
C ARG A 260 -17.36 -18.36 -10.07
N THR A 261 -17.57 -17.11 -10.46
CA THR A 261 -18.89 -16.61 -10.85
C THR A 261 -18.87 -16.20 -12.32
N ASN A 262 -20.03 -15.87 -12.87
CA ASN A 262 -20.12 -15.42 -14.26
C ASN A 262 -19.37 -14.10 -14.53
N ASN A 263 -19.15 -13.29 -13.49
CA ASN A 263 -18.60 -11.92 -13.61
C ASN A 263 -17.46 -11.69 -12.60
N GLY A 264 -16.65 -12.71 -12.30
CA GLY A 264 -15.56 -12.62 -11.31
C GLY A 264 -15.52 -13.83 -10.40
N TYR A 265 -15.22 -13.64 -9.11
CA TYR A 265 -15.09 -14.73 -8.15
C TYR A 265 -15.44 -14.34 -6.72
N HIS A 266 -15.76 -15.35 -5.92
CA HIS A 266 -15.76 -15.25 -4.46
C HIS A 266 -14.51 -15.95 -3.93
N ILE A 267 -13.89 -15.38 -2.92
CA ILE A 267 -12.78 -15.98 -2.17
C ILE A 267 -13.02 -15.80 -0.68
N GLU A 268 -12.70 -16.82 0.09
CA GLU A 268 -12.72 -16.81 1.55
C GLU A 268 -11.38 -17.26 2.09
N ALA A 269 -10.96 -16.65 3.19
CA ALA A 269 -9.77 -17.03 3.91
C ALA A 269 -10.00 -16.99 5.44
N ALA A 270 -9.62 -18.06 6.11
CA ALA A 270 -9.39 -18.05 7.55
C ALA A 270 -7.89 -17.98 7.80
N ILE A 271 -7.42 -16.81 8.27
CA ILE A 271 -6.00 -16.51 8.47
C ILE A 271 -5.67 -16.67 9.95
N PRO A 272 -4.88 -17.68 10.35
CA PRO A 272 -4.48 -17.83 11.75
C PRO A 272 -3.74 -16.59 12.23
N TRP A 273 -4.08 -16.06 13.42
CA TRP A 273 -3.41 -14.87 13.98
C TRP A 273 -1.89 -15.02 14.14
N VAL A 274 -1.40 -16.25 14.27
CA VAL A 274 0.04 -16.55 14.29
C VAL A 274 0.76 -16.19 12.98
N VAL A 275 0.05 -16.02 11.86
CA VAL A 275 0.63 -15.47 10.62
C VAL A 275 1.18 -14.06 10.84
N PHE A 276 0.54 -13.30 11.72
CA PHE A 276 0.86 -11.92 12.08
C PHE A 276 1.52 -11.81 13.47
N ASN A 277 1.88 -12.93 14.11
CA ASN A 277 2.38 -12.98 15.49
C ASN A 277 1.44 -12.32 16.54
N ILE A 278 0.13 -12.31 16.28
CA ILE A 278 -0.86 -11.67 17.16
C ILE A 278 -1.53 -12.69 18.09
N THR A 279 -1.80 -12.27 19.32
CA THR A 279 -2.86 -12.85 20.16
C THR A 279 -4.03 -11.87 20.23
N PRO A 280 -5.17 -12.16 19.60
CA PRO A 280 -6.23 -11.18 19.40
C PRO A 280 -7.03 -10.91 20.69
N TYR A 281 -7.47 -9.67 20.86
CA TYR A 281 -8.47 -9.30 21.87
C TYR A 281 -9.44 -8.22 21.37
N ALA A 282 -10.63 -8.16 21.96
CA ALA A 282 -11.61 -7.14 21.59
C ALA A 282 -11.12 -5.73 21.97
N GLY A 283 -11.24 -4.80 21.03
CA GLY A 283 -10.70 -3.45 21.09
C GLY A 283 -9.26 -3.34 20.60
N GLN A 284 -8.60 -4.44 20.22
CA GLN A 284 -7.27 -4.37 19.62
C GLN A 284 -7.31 -3.65 18.26
N HIS A 285 -6.24 -2.92 17.97
CA HIS A 285 -6.11 -2.03 16.84
C HIS A 285 -4.86 -2.35 16.02
N PHE A 286 -4.96 -2.20 14.70
CA PHE A 286 -3.88 -2.41 13.74
C PHE A 286 -3.93 -1.35 12.65
N GLY A 287 -2.79 -1.02 12.06
CA GLY A 287 -2.77 -0.36 10.75
C GLY A 287 -3.16 -1.40 9.69
N PHE A 288 -3.98 -1.03 8.71
CA PHE A 288 -4.56 -1.99 7.79
C PHE A 288 -4.89 -1.44 6.41
N ALA A 289 -4.59 -2.22 5.38
CA ALA A 289 -5.12 -1.99 4.04
C ALA A 289 -5.46 -3.33 3.37
N PHE A 290 -6.51 -3.31 2.56
CA PHE A 290 -6.93 -4.42 1.73
C PHE A 290 -6.89 -4.00 0.26
N SER A 291 -6.41 -4.89 -0.59
CA SER A 291 -6.35 -4.66 -2.03
C SER A 291 -6.73 -5.89 -2.84
N VAL A 292 -7.17 -5.66 -4.07
CA VAL A 292 -7.40 -6.70 -5.09
C VAL A 292 -6.57 -6.34 -6.32
N SER A 293 -5.69 -7.26 -6.70
CA SER A 293 -4.91 -7.20 -7.94
C SER A 293 -5.70 -7.84 -9.08
N ASP A 294 -5.41 -7.36 -10.28
CA ASP A 294 -6.16 -7.67 -11.49
C ASP A 294 -5.22 -7.98 -12.66
N ASN A 295 -5.60 -8.97 -13.46
CA ASN A 295 -4.88 -9.39 -14.67
C ASN A 295 -5.85 -9.94 -15.71
N ASP A 296 -6.06 -9.21 -16.80
CA ASP A 296 -6.86 -9.60 -17.95
C ASP A 296 -6.06 -10.46 -18.95
N SER A 297 -4.74 -10.52 -18.78
CA SER A 297 -3.82 -11.16 -19.72
C SER A 297 -3.62 -12.65 -19.40
N LEU A 298 -4.53 -13.48 -19.91
CA LEU A 298 -4.57 -14.94 -19.67
C LEU A 298 -3.23 -15.69 -19.83
N GLY A 299 -2.35 -15.22 -20.72
CA GLY A 299 -1.04 -15.82 -21.01
C GLY A 299 0.14 -15.19 -20.27
N ASP A 300 -0.06 -14.04 -19.63
CA ASP A 300 1.02 -13.20 -19.13
C ASP A 300 0.96 -13.06 -17.61
N ALA A 301 2.13 -12.92 -17.01
CA ALA A 301 2.28 -12.70 -15.57
C ALA A 301 2.47 -11.19 -15.33
N VAL A 302 1.35 -10.47 -15.25
CA VAL A 302 1.33 -9.02 -15.11
C VAL A 302 0.24 -8.62 -14.12
N GLN A 303 0.54 -7.67 -13.25
CA GLN A 303 -0.50 -6.96 -12.52
C GLN A 303 -0.91 -5.79 -13.40
N GLU A 304 -2.14 -5.79 -13.92
CA GLU A 304 -2.60 -4.72 -14.81
C GLU A 304 -3.17 -3.55 -14.03
N SER A 305 -3.93 -3.86 -12.98
CA SER A 305 -4.46 -2.85 -12.06
C SER A 305 -4.54 -3.38 -10.62
N MET A 306 -4.76 -2.46 -9.68
CA MET A 306 -5.07 -2.82 -8.29
C MET A 306 -6.06 -1.81 -7.72
N ILE A 307 -7.11 -2.31 -7.05
CA ILE A 307 -7.99 -1.50 -6.21
C ILE A 307 -7.71 -1.72 -4.72
N SER A 308 -8.00 -0.71 -3.90
CA SER A 308 -7.85 -0.76 -2.45
C SER A 308 -8.99 -0.03 -1.74
N ASN A 309 -9.13 -0.30 -0.43
CA ASN A 309 -9.99 0.48 0.45
C ASN A 309 -9.35 1.84 0.81
N ILE A 310 -8.03 1.98 0.62
CA ILE A 310 -7.30 3.20 0.98
C ILE A 310 -6.79 3.91 -0.28
N LYS A 311 -7.21 5.17 -0.49
CA LYS A 311 -6.88 5.94 -1.70
C LYS A 311 -5.39 6.18 -1.90
N ASN A 312 -4.67 6.48 -0.82
CA ASN A 312 -3.26 6.87 -0.86
C ASN A 312 -2.32 5.72 -0.45
N ARG A 313 -2.80 4.47 -0.53
CA ARG A 313 -2.09 3.27 -0.07
C ARG A 313 -0.71 3.12 -0.71
N SER A 314 0.35 3.21 0.09
CA SER A 314 1.73 2.91 -0.29
C SER A 314 2.24 1.66 0.42
N LEU A 315 2.89 0.75 -0.30
CA LEU A 315 3.31 -0.57 0.22
C LEU A 315 4.45 -0.40 1.21
N LEU A 316 5.37 0.51 0.92
CA LEU A 316 6.56 0.71 1.74
C LEU A 316 6.37 1.77 2.83
N ASP A 317 5.19 2.36 2.95
CA ASP A 317 4.90 3.42 3.92
C ASP A 317 3.62 3.09 4.72
N PRO A 318 3.76 2.42 5.88
CA PRO A 318 2.64 2.08 6.77
C PRO A 318 1.84 3.28 7.27
N THR A 319 2.43 4.49 7.28
CA THR A 319 1.71 5.71 7.70
C THR A 319 0.59 6.09 6.74
N THR A 320 0.58 5.52 5.54
CA THR A 320 -0.47 5.70 4.54
C THR A 320 -1.61 4.70 4.64
N TRP A 321 -1.49 3.67 5.49
CA TRP A 321 -2.51 2.64 5.64
C TRP A 321 -3.67 3.18 6.50
N GLY A 322 -4.84 2.55 6.36
CA GLY A 322 -5.97 2.81 7.25
C GLY A 322 -5.83 2.04 8.55
N ASP A 323 -6.96 1.71 9.16
CA ASP A 323 -6.99 1.08 10.47
C ASP A 323 -7.95 -0.12 10.48
N LEU A 324 -7.69 -1.10 11.35
CA LEU A 324 -8.59 -2.22 11.66
C LEU A 324 -8.74 -2.34 13.18
N THR A 325 -9.98 -2.25 13.66
CA THR A 325 -10.31 -2.51 15.08
C THR A 325 -11.09 -3.82 15.22
N LEU A 326 -10.73 -4.63 16.21
CA LEU A 326 -11.45 -5.85 16.58
C LEU A 326 -12.64 -5.51 17.49
N GLY A 327 -13.86 -5.47 16.94
CA GLY A 327 -15.10 -5.26 17.68
C GLY A 327 -15.61 -6.50 18.43
N ASN A 328 -16.54 -6.28 19.36
CA ASN A 328 -17.29 -7.35 20.07
C ASN A 328 -18.48 -7.88 19.26
#